data_AF-A0A9E4BPE7-F1
#
_entry.id   AF-A0A9E4BPE7-F1
#
_cell.length_a   1.000
_cell.length_b   1.000
_cell.length_c   1.000
_cell.angle_alpha   90.00
_cell.angle_beta   90.00
_cell.angle_gamma   90.00
#
_symmetry.space_group_name_H-M   'P 1'
#
loop_
_entity.id
_entity.type
_entity.pdbx_description
1 polymer ?
#
loop_
_entity_poly.entity_id
_entity_poly.type
_entity_poly.pdbx_seq_one_letter_code
_entity_poly.pdbx_strand_id
1 'polypeptide(L)'
;MAALALAVASAGIGFWLGTTGSLPPESGSTEEDPAEREPLFYRNPMNPAITSPMPAKDHMGMDYIPVFEEDASSDASPGTVRIDPVTTQSMGVRTARVKKRTLHRSVRASGRVAFDEGNIVRLHTKFEGWVEALLAEETGQRVERGQPLVDIFSPRVVAAQHEYLIALDSLDELGNRAYADIRDGAERLVSASRSRLIVLGVSEEQVKALEISREVNRLVRIHAPRRGTLMEIGARAGEYVTPKHQLFRIADLSRVWVLVDIHEQDLPWIKEGDTAEMRLQALP
;
A
#
# COMPACT_ATOMS: atom_id res chain seq x y z
N MET A 1 -23.05 28.91 -8.40
CA MET A 1 -23.03 30.12 -9.26
C MET A 1 -21.89 29.97 -10.23
N ALA A 2 -22.18 30.16 -11.53
CA ALA A 2 -21.28 30.18 -12.69
C ALA A 2 -20.80 28.83 -13.27
N ALA A 3 -21.60 28.35 -14.22
CA ALA A 3 -21.22 27.44 -15.29
C ALA A 3 -20.46 28.20 -16.39
N LEU A 4 -19.57 27.54 -17.13
CA LEU A 4 -19.18 28.00 -18.47
C LEU A 4 -18.87 26.81 -19.37
N ALA A 5 -19.84 26.51 -20.24
CA ALA A 5 -19.66 25.73 -21.45
C ALA A 5 -19.18 26.67 -22.56
N LEU A 6 -18.22 26.23 -23.38
CA LEU A 6 -17.92 26.86 -24.66
C LEU A 6 -17.81 25.77 -25.72
N ALA A 7 -18.56 25.98 -26.79
CA ALA A 7 -18.70 25.07 -27.91
C ALA A 7 -18.21 25.74 -29.20
N VAL A 8 -17.82 24.87 -30.13
CA VAL A 8 -17.76 25.02 -31.59
C VAL A 8 -16.54 25.68 -32.22
N ALA A 9 -15.83 24.88 -33.03
CA ALA A 9 -15.36 25.30 -34.35
C ALA A 9 -15.42 24.09 -35.32
N SER A 10 -16.12 24.31 -36.43
CA SER A 10 -16.42 23.40 -37.54
C SER A 10 -15.75 23.90 -38.82
N ALA A 11 -15.21 23.01 -39.66
CA ALA A 11 -15.13 23.08 -41.14
C ALA A 11 -14.22 21.91 -41.61
N GLY A 12 -14.71 20.91 -42.35
CA GLY A 12 -14.91 20.91 -43.82
C GLY A 12 -13.86 19.94 -44.42
N ILE A 13 -14.02 19.12 -45.46
CA ILE A 13 -14.84 19.05 -46.69
C ILE A 13 -14.73 17.57 -47.16
N GLY A 14 -15.80 16.83 -47.50
CA GLY A 14 -16.28 16.57 -48.88
C GLY A 14 -15.61 15.32 -49.51
N PHE A 15 -16.17 14.49 -50.39
CA PHE A 15 -17.43 14.45 -51.14
C PHE A 15 -17.47 13.12 -51.95
N TRP A 16 -18.62 12.83 -52.59
CA TRP A 16 -18.92 11.83 -53.66
C TRP A 16 -19.41 10.43 -53.25
N LEU A 17 -20.72 10.18 -53.14
CA LEU A 17 -21.77 9.89 -54.16
C LEU A 17 -21.60 8.58 -54.94
N GLY A 18 -22.65 7.77 -54.89
CA GLY A 18 -22.84 6.57 -55.70
C GLY A 18 -24.27 6.05 -55.49
N THR A 19 -25.24 6.69 -56.14
CA THR A 19 -26.65 6.35 -56.13
C THR A 19 -26.99 5.34 -57.22
N THR A 20 -27.62 4.23 -56.87
CA THR A 20 -28.69 3.51 -57.59
C THR A 20 -29.21 2.50 -56.56
N GLY A 21 -30.47 2.49 -56.13
CA GLY A 21 -31.68 2.42 -56.92
C GLY A 21 -32.30 1.02 -56.71
N SER A 22 -33.60 1.00 -56.43
CA SER A 22 -34.54 -0.14 -56.48
C SER A 22 -34.76 -1.03 -55.24
N LEU A 23 -35.92 -0.74 -54.64
CA LEU A 23 -37.02 -1.63 -54.17
C LEU A 23 -36.87 -2.46 -52.87
N PRO A 24 -37.92 -2.45 -52.02
CA PRO A 24 -38.02 -3.32 -50.86
C PRO A 24 -38.31 -4.77 -51.30
N PRO A 25 -37.70 -5.80 -50.70
CA PRO A 25 -38.19 -7.14 -50.92
C PRO A 25 -39.55 -7.29 -50.24
N GLU A 26 -40.56 -7.46 -51.08
CA GLU A 26 -41.85 -8.04 -50.75
C GLU A 26 -41.64 -9.24 -49.82
N SER A 27 -42.38 -9.26 -48.71
CA SER A 27 -42.72 -10.50 -48.04
C SER A 27 -43.70 -11.24 -48.93
N GLY A 28 -43.18 -11.80 -50.02
CA GLY A 28 -43.85 -12.87 -50.73
C GLY A 28 -43.98 -14.02 -49.75
N SER A 29 -45.22 -14.33 -49.38
CA SER A 29 -45.60 -15.68 -49.00
C SER A 29 -45.29 -16.57 -50.21
N THR A 30 -44.04 -16.99 -50.33
CA THR A 30 -43.70 -18.18 -51.09
C THR A 30 -44.16 -19.34 -50.20
N GLU A 31 -45.44 -19.69 -50.34
CA GLU A 31 -45.76 -21.11 -50.39
C GLU A 31 -44.87 -21.65 -51.51
N GLU A 32 -43.69 -22.16 -51.12
CA GLU A 32 -42.97 -23.10 -51.95
C GLU A 32 -43.89 -24.31 -52.05
N ASP A 33 -44.68 -24.30 -53.13
CA ASP A 33 -45.16 -25.51 -53.78
C ASP A 33 -44.00 -26.51 -53.72
N PRO A 34 -44.17 -27.70 -53.10
CA PRO A 34 -43.06 -28.61 -52.87
C PRO A 34 -42.61 -29.14 -54.22
N ALA A 35 -41.69 -28.41 -54.85
CA ALA A 35 -40.99 -28.79 -56.04
C ALA A 35 -40.22 -30.07 -55.70
N GLU A 36 -40.85 -31.20 -56.00
CA GLU A 36 -40.26 -32.50 -56.37
C GLU A 36 -38.97 -32.87 -55.62
N ARG A 37 -38.94 -32.67 -54.31
CA ARG A 37 -37.89 -33.26 -53.46
C ARG A 37 -38.33 -34.67 -53.15
N GLU A 38 -37.70 -35.66 -53.78
CA GLU A 38 -37.94 -37.07 -53.48
C GLU A 38 -37.59 -37.32 -52.01
N PRO A 39 -38.58 -37.66 -51.17
CA PRO A 39 -38.32 -37.96 -49.76
C PRO A 39 -37.62 -39.31 -49.66
N LEU A 40 -36.59 -39.39 -48.81
CA LEU A 40 -35.76 -40.60 -48.66
C LEU A 40 -36.58 -41.76 -48.08
N PHE A 41 -37.47 -41.45 -47.12
CA PHE A 41 -38.49 -42.33 -46.58
C PHE A 41 -39.53 -41.51 -45.80
N TYR A 42 -40.68 -42.13 -45.52
CA TYR A 42 -41.76 -41.57 -44.73
C TYR A 42 -41.80 -42.22 -43.34
N ARG A 43 -42.04 -41.44 -42.27
CA ARG A 43 -42.12 -41.93 -40.89
C ARG A 43 -43.53 -41.78 -40.31
N ASN A 44 -43.94 -42.73 -39.47
CA ASN A 44 -45.22 -42.66 -38.78
C ASN A 44 -45.24 -41.49 -37.78
N PRO A 45 -46.29 -40.64 -37.77
CA PRO A 45 -46.37 -39.46 -36.90
C PRO A 45 -46.47 -39.81 -35.41
N MET A 46 -46.97 -40.99 -35.05
CA MET A 46 -47.18 -41.43 -33.67
C MET A 46 -46.10 -42.39 -33.17
N ASN A 47 -45.41 -43.10 -34.07
CA ASN A 47 -44.30 -43.99 -33.71
C ASN A 47 -43.10 -43.85 -34.67
N PRO A 48 -42.07 -43.08 -34.29
CA PRO A 48 -40.91 -42.81 -35.16
C PRO A 48 -40.10 -44.05 -35.60
N ALA A 49 -40.30 -45.22 -34.96
CA ALA A 49 -39.61 -46.46 -35.32
C ALA A 49 -40.20 -47.17 -36.55
N ILE A 50 -41.40 -46.76 -37.00
CA ILE A 50 -42.08 -47.34 -38.15
C ILE A 50 -41.87 -46.43 -39.37
N THR A 51 -41.09 -46.89 -40.34
CA THR A 51 -40.74 -46.16 -41.56
C THR A 51 -41.23 -46.90 -42.81
N SER A 52 -41.58 -46.15 -43.85
CA SER A 52 -42.04 -46.68 -45.15
C SER A 52 -41.31 -45.98 -46.30
N PRO A 53 -40.79 -46.71 -47.30
CA PRO A 53 -40.15 -46.11 -48.49
C PRO A 53 -41.15 -45.46 -49.46
N MET A 54 -42.45 -45.75 -49.31
CA MET A 54 -43.53 -45.15 -50.09
C MET A 54 -44.50 -44.39 -49.16
N PRO A 55 -45.27 -43.40 -49.67
CA PRO A 55 -46.32 -42.75 -48.90
C PRO A 55 -47.26 -43.80 -48.29
N ALA A 56 -47.40 -43.77 -46.97
CA ALA A 56 -48.22 -44.72 -46.23
C ALA A 56 -49.13 -43.98 -45.25
N LYS A 57 -50.24 -44.63 -44.90
CA LYS A 57 -51.16 -44.19 -43.86
C LYS A 57 -51.07 -45.09 -42.65
N ASP A 58 -51.24 -44.53 -41.46
CA ASP A 58 -51.30 -45.33 -40.24
C ASP A 58 -52.67 -46.00 -40.08
N HIS A 59 -52.82 -46.82 -39.04
CA HIS A 59 -54.09 -47.50 -38.75
C HIS A 59 -55.24 -46.54 -38.39
N MET A 60 -54.95 -45.26 -38.13
CA MET A 60 -55.92 -44.19 -37.91
C MET A 60 -56.16 -43.33 -39.17
N GLY A 61 -55.52 -43.65 -40.30
CA GLY A 61 -55.67 -42.96 -41.58
C GLY A 61 -54.82 -41.69 -41.75
N MET A 62 -53.87 -41.41 -40.86
CA MET A 62 -52.97 -40.26 -40.92
C MET A 62 -51.78 -40.55 -41.85
N ASP A 63 -51.44 -39.58 -42.70
CA ASP A 63 -50.31 -39.69 -43.63
C ASP A 63 -48.96 -39.66 -42.90
N TYR A 64 -48.03 -40.49 -43.35
CA TYR A 64 -46.68 -40.50 -42.83
C TYR A 64 -45.93 -39.24 -43.28
N ILE A 65 -45.05 -38.73 -42.43
CA ILE A 65 -44.33 -37.47 -42.65
C ILE A 65 -43.06 -37.75 -43.49
N PRO A 66 -42.82 -37.04 -44.61
CA PRO A 66 -41.60 -37.21 -45.40
C PRO A 66 -40.35 -36.73 -44.64
N VAL A 67 -39.26 -37.49 -44.72
CA VAL A 67 -37.95 -37.13 -44.16
C VAL A 67 -36.95 -36.91 -45.32
N PHE A 68 -36.26 -35.78 -45.31
CA PHE A 68 -35.32 -35.38 -46.36
C PHE A 68 -33.86 -35.60 -45.94
N GLU A 69 -32.96 -35.67 -46.92
CA GLU A 69 -31.54 -36.00 -46.73
C GLU A 69 -30.80 -35.01 -45.80
N GLU A 70 -31.23 -33.74 -45.74
CA GLU A 70 -30.66 -32.70 -44.86
C GLU A 70 -30.89 -32.94 -43.35
N ASP A 71 -31.90 -33.73 -42.97
CA ASP A 71 -32.13 -34.09 -41.56
C ASP A 71 -31.22 -35.25 -41.09
N ALA A 72 -30.78 -36.07 -42.04
CA ALA A 72 -29.99 -37.29 -41.83
C ALA A 72 -28.49 -37.11 -42.16
N SER A 73 -28.12 -36.11 -42.95
CA SER A 73 -26.73 -35.85 -43.30
C SER A 73 -25.97 -35.26 -42.11
N SER A 74 -25.12 -36.10 -41.53
CA SER A 74 -24.09 -35.75 -40.56
C SER A 74 -22.93 -35.01 -41.22
N ASP A 75 -23.18 -34.00 -42.06
CA ASP A 75 -22.14 -33.08 -42.55
C ASP A 75 -21.86 -31.99 -41.51
N ALA A 76 -21.61 -32.44 -40.29
CA ALA A 76 -21.03 -31.64 -39.25
C ALA A 76 -19.53 -31.56 -39.55
N SER A 77 -19.04 -30.39 -39.97
CA SER A 77 -17.61 -30.09 -40.04
C SER A 77 -16.87 -30.67 -38.83
N PRO A 78 -15.73 -31.36 -39.01
CA PRO A 78 -15.02 -32.02 -37.92
C PRO A 78 -14.87 -31.10 -36.70
N GLY A 79 -15.36 -31.53 -35.54
CA GLY A 79 -15.37 -30.74 -34.31
C GLY A 79 -16.71 -30.08 -33.95
N THR A 80 -17.77 -30.28 -34.74
CA THR A 80 -19.12 -29.80 -34.42
C THR A 80 -19.98 -30.92 -33.81
N VAL A 81 -20.61 -30.66 -32.67
CA VAL A 81 -21.58 -31.57 -32.05
C VAL A 81 -22.98 -30.97 -32.20
N ARG A 82 -23.88 -31.69 -32.86
CA ARG A 82 -25.28 -31.28 -33.02
C ARG A 82 -26.10 -31.83 -31.86
N ILE A 83 -26.88 -30.97 -31.21
CA ILE A 83 -27.79 -31.33 -30.11
C ILE A 83 -29.19 -30.91 -30.51
N ASP A 84 -30.16 -31.76 -30.21
CA ASP A 84 -31.57 -31.50 -30.50
C ASP A 84 -32.10 -30.26 -29.73
N PRO A 85 -32.94 -29.41 -30.35
CA PRO A 85 -33.49 -28.21 -29.72
C PRO A 85 -34.32 -28.49 -28.45
N VAL A 86 -35.09 -29.59 -28.40
CA VAL A 86 -35.88 -29.99 -27.23
C VAL A 86 -34.96 -30.36 -26.08
N THR A 87 -33.84 -31.03 -26.40
CA THR A 87 -32.79 -31.33 -25.42
C THR A 87 -32.10 -30.07 -24.91
N THR A 88 -31.80 -29.13 -25.81
CA THR A 88 -31.17 -27.83 -25.47
C THR A 88 -32.08 -26.98 -24.56
N GLN A 89 -33.39 -26.99 -24.84
CA GLN A 89 -34.38 -26.25 -24.07
C GLN A 89 -34.67 -26.91 -22.71
N SER A 90 -34.81 -28.23 -22.66
CA SER A 90 -35.03 -28.98 -21.40
C SER A 90 -33.83 -28.91 -20.46
N MET A 91 -32.60 -28.81 -21.00
CA MET A 91 -31.38 -28.56 -20.22
C MET A 91 -31.22 -27.10 -19.77
N GLY A 92 -32.01 -26.16 -20.29
CA GLY A 92 -31.93 -24.75 -19.92
C GLY A 92 -30.62 -24.08 -20.33
N VAL A 93 -30.09 -24.41 -21.51
CA VAL A 93 -28.80 -23.89 -21.99
C VAL A 93 -28.83 -22.36 -22.09
N ARG A 94 -27.86 -21.69 -21.44
CA ARG A 94 -27.68 -20.24 -21.49
C ARG A 94 -26.43 -19.90 -22.30
N THR A 95 -26.57 -19.00 -23.27
CA THR A 95 -25.46 -18.52 -24.09
C THR A 95 -25.20 -17.03 -23.83
N ALA A 96 -23.97 -16.61 -24.04
CA ALA A 96 -23.57 -15.21 -24.00
C ALA A 96 -22.63 -14.91 -25.17
N ARG A 97 -22.78 -13.75 -25.80
CA ARG A 97 -21.86 -13.31 -26.85
C ARG A 97 -20.47 -13.02 -26.25
N VAL A 98 -19.42 -13.52 -26.90
CA VAL A 98 -18.03 -13.26 -26.51
C VAL A 98 -17.73 -11.76 -26.64
N LYS A 99 -17.13 -11.18 -25.59
CA LYS A 99 -16.70 -9.77 -25.58
C LYS A 99 -15.27 -9.68 -25.03
N LYS A 100 -14.44 -8.84 -25.65
CA LYS A 100 -13.17 -8.41 -25.06
C LYS A 100 -13.46 -7.40 -23.96
N ARG A 101 -12.92 -7.60 -22.76
CA ARG A 101 -13.05 -6.68 -21.62
C ARG A 101 -11.77 -6.72 -20.79
N THR A 102 -11.45 -5.60 -20.15
CA THR A 102 -10.41 -5.56 -19.12
C THR A 102 -10.96 -6.23 -17.86
N LEU A 103 -10.28 -7.27 -17.39
CA LEU A 103 -10.63 -7.95 -16.15
C LEU A 103 -9.73 -7.41 -15.04
N HIS A 104 -10.32 -6.87 -13.98
CA HIS A 104 -9.61 -6.51 -12.76
C HIS A 104 -9.79 -7.64 -11.74
N ARG A 105 -8.67 -8.15 -11.21
CA ARG A 105 -8.66 -9.11 -10.10
C ARG A 105 -8.49 -8.31 -8.81
N SER A 106 -9.38 -8.52 -7.84
CA SER A 106 -9.19 -7.96 -6.50
C SER A 106 -8.42 -8.97 -5.66
N VAL A 107 -7.28 -8.56 -5.14
CA VAL A 107 -6.52 -9.35 -4.16
C VAL A 107 -6.90 -8.85 -2.78
N ARG A 108 -7.28 -9.77 -1.88
CA ARG A 108 -7.53 -9.46 -0.47
C ARG A 108 -6.41 -10.09 0.34
N ALA A 109 -5.76 -9.26 1.14
CA ALA A 109 -4.67 -9.67 2.00
C ALA A 109 -4.86 -9.06 3.39
N SER A 110 -4.40 -9.77 4.41
CA SER A 110 -4.34 -9.25 5.78
C SER A 110 -3.04 -8.48 5.95
N GLY A 111 -3.10 -7.40 6.71
CA GLY A 111 -1.92 -6.64 7.09
C GLY A 111 -2.01 -6.14 8.52
N ARG A 112 -0.87 -5.68 9.02
CA ARG A 112 -0.72 -5.09 10.36
C ARG A 112 -0.18 -3.67 10.24
N VAL A 113 -0.72 -2.78 11.09
CA VAL A 113 -0.17 -1.43 11.24
C VAL A 113 1.12 -1.56 12.03
N ALA A 114 2.21 -1.05 11.46
CA ALA A 114 3.53 -1.04 12.04
C ALA A 114 4.06 0.39 12.13
N PHE A 115 5.00 0.60 13.04
CA PHE A 115 5.72 1.86 13.12
C PHE A 115 6.54 2.07 11.84
N ASP A 116 6.63 3.31 11.40
CA ASP A 116 7.64 3.69 10.40
C ASP A 116 9.03 3.53 11.04
N GLU A 117 9.75 2.48 10.64
CA GLU A 117 11.06 2.13 11.20
C GLU A 117 12.08 3.27 11.02
N GLY A 118 11.92 4.10 9.98
CA GLY A 118 12.76 5.28 9.74
C GLY A 118 12.54 6.43 10.72
N ASN A 119 11.43 6.41 11.48
CA ASN A 119 11.10 7.43 12.47
C ASN A 119 11.19 6.93 13.92
N ILE A 120 11.89 5.80 14.16
CA ILE A 120 12.18 5.31 15.50
C ILE A 120 13.55 5.82 15.96
N VAL A 121 13.59 6.44 17.13
CA VAL A 121 14.82 6.87 17.79
C VAL A 121 15.01 6.09 19.08
N ARG A 122 16.18 5.47 19.22
CA ARG A 122 16.62 4.80 20.44
C ARG A 122 17.61 5.70 21.15
N LEU A 123 17.25 6.16 22.33
CA LEU A 123 18.07 7.09 23.10
C LEU A 123 18.96 6.31 24.06
N HIS A 124 20.27 6.49 23.90
CA HIS A 124 21.30 5.95 24.77
C HIS A 124 22.07 7.09 25.41
N THR A 125 22.61 6.86 26.60
CA THR A 125 23.55 7.80 27.24
C THR A 125 24.95 7.67 26.61
N LYS A 126 25.72 8.77 26.57
CA LYS A 126 27.14 8.74 26.13
C LYS A 126 28.11 8.46 27.28
N PHE A 127 27.60 8.42 28.50
CA PHE A 127 28.34 8.25 29.74
C PHE A 127 27.62 7.28 30.66
N GLU A 128 28.33 6.78 31.67
CA GLU A 128 27.73 5.96 32.72
C GLU A 128 27.34 6.82 33.93
N GLY A 129 26.30 6.41 34.65
CA GLY A 129 25.77 7.18 35.76
C GLY A 129 24.52 6.58 36.38
N TRP A 130 23.98 7.25 37.40
CA TRP A 130 22.76 6.87 38.09
C TRP A 130 21.62 7.76 37.64
N VAL A 131 20.47 7.16 37.32
CA VAL A 131 19.24 7.90 37.03
C VAL A 131 18.72 8.47 38.35
N GLU A 132 18.70 9.79 38.51
CA GLU A 132 18.16 10.42 39.72
C GLU A 132 16.66 10.67 39.59
N ALA A 133 16.22 11.17 38.44
CA ALA A 133 14.80 11.49 38.19
C ALA A 133 14.43 11.25 36.73
N LEU A 134 13.24 10.66 36.51
CA LEU A 134 12.59 10.67 35.20
C LEU A 134 11.63 11.85 35.13
N LEU A 135 11.73 12.65 34.07
CA LEU A 135 10.76 13.71 33.79
C LEU A 135 9.64 13.20 32.87
N ALA A 136 9.90 12.12 32.13
CA ALA A 136 8.91 11.43 31.32
C ALA A 136 8.80 9.96 31.79
N GLU A 137 7.72 9.66 32.52
CA GLU A 137 7.56 8.41 33.26
C GLU A 137 6.59 7.42 32.62
N GLU A 138 5.86 7.85 31.59
CA GLU A 138 4.74 7.12 30.99
C GLU A 138 5.01 6.72 29.54
N THR A 139 4.88 5.42 29.26
CA THR A 139 4.80 4.91 27.89
C THR A 139 3.48 5.33 27.25
N GLY A 140 3.51 5.83 26.02
CA GLY A 140 2.37 6.42 25.31
C GLY A 140 2.35 7.94 25.41
N GLN A 141 3.15 8.55 26.29
CA GLN A 141 3.24 10.00 26.41
C GLN A 141 3.84 10.62 25.14
N ARG A 142 3.22 11.70 24.66
CA ARG A 142 3.75 12.50 23.55
C ARG A 142 4.84 13.44 24.07
N VAL A 143 5.95 13.50 23.35
CA VAL A 143 7.10 14.35 23.66
C VAL A 143 7.43 15.27 22.49
N GLU A 144 7.81 16.50 22.80
CA GLU A 144 8.29 17.47 21.81
C GLU A 144 9.81 17.47 21.73
N ARG A 145 10.36 17.97 20.61
CA ARG A 145 11.82 18.12 20.46
C ARG A 145 12.34 19.10 21.53
N GLY A 146 13.39 18.70 22.24
CA GLY A 146 13.99 19.49 23.30
C GLY A 146 13.30 19.33 24.66
N GLN A 147 12.24 18.53 24.78
CA GLN A 147 11.61 18.27 26.06
C GLN A 147 12.54 17.47 26.98
N PRO A 148 12.71 17.85 28.27
CA PRO A 148 13.44 17.06 29.25
C PRO A 148 12.85 15.66 29.43
N LEU A 149 13.71 14.64 29.44
CA LEU A 149 13.28 13.23 29.60
C LEU A 149 13.78 12.62 30.91
N VAL A 150 15.06 12.82 31.23
CA VAL A 150 15.71 12.19 32.39
C VAL A 150 16.88 13.04 32.89
N ASP A 151 17.08 13.04 34.19
CA ASP A 151 18.25 13.59 34.87
C ASP A 151 19.14 12.44 35.37
N ILE A 152 20.40 12.47 34.94
CA ILE A 152 21.39 11.43 35.26
C ILE A 152 22.58 12.07 35.98
N PHE A 153 22.93 11.51 37.13
CA PHE A 153 24.18 11.82 37.82
C PHE A 153 25.33 11.00 37.23
N SER A 154 26.37 11.67 36.75
CA SER A 154 27.59 11.03 36.28
C SER A 154 28.83 11.65 36.90
N PRO A 155 29.57 10.90 37.75
CA PRO A 155 30.83 11.37 38.31
C PRO A 155 31.83 11.80 37.23
N ARG A 156 31.87 11.09 36.10
CA ARG A 156 32.76 11.39 34.98
C ARG A 156 32.43 12.72 34.32
N VAL A 157 31.15 13.05 34.17
CA VAL A 157 30.74 14.34 33.60
C VAL A 157 31.01 15.47 34.59
N VAL A 158 30.71 15.27 35.87
CA VAL A 158 31.01 16.26 36.94
C VAL A 158 32.51 16.58 37.00
N ALA A 159 33.38 15.58 36.95
CA ALA A 159 34.83 15.79 36.89
C ALA A 159 35.25 16.61 35.65
N ALA A 160 34.68 16.29 34.49
CA ALA A 160 34.96 17.04 33.25
C ALA A 160 34.47 18.49 33.31
N GLN A 161 33.37 18.77 34.01
CA GLN A 161 32.88 20.13 34.22
C GLN A 161 33.85 20.93 35.11
N HIS A 162 34.35 20.34 36.20
CA HIS A 162 35.38 20.96 37.03
C HIS A 162 36.65 21.29 36.25
N GLU A 163 37.14 20.35 35.43
CA GLU A 163 38.32 20.57 34.58
C GLU A 163 38.09 21.74 33.60
N TYR A 164 36.90 21.83 33.00
CA TYR A 164 36.56 22.93 32.11
C TYR A 164 36.54 24.29 32.82
N LEU A 165 35.95 24.36 34.01
CA LEU A 165 35.94 25.60 34.81
C LEU A 165 37.36 26.01 35.23
N ILE A 166 38.20 25.07 35.67
CA ILE A 166 39.61 25.37 36.01
C ILE A 166 40.36 25.92 34.79
N ALA A 167 40.15 25.33 33.61
CA ALA A 167 40.76 25.83 32.38
C ALA A 167 40.26 27.24 32.02
N LEU A 168 38.97 27.51 32.22
CA LEU A 168 38.34 28.80 31.95
C LEU A 168 38.85 29.87 32.91
N ASP A 169 38.90 29.57 34.20
CA ASP A 169 39.44 30.47 35.24
C ASP A 169 40.92 30.78 34.97
N SER A 170 41.71 29.77 34.58
CA SER A 170 43.12 29.97 34.19
C SER A 170 43.26 30.92 33.00
N LEU A 171 42.36 30.85 32.01
CA LEU A 171 42.35 31.75 30.86
C LEU A 171 41.97 33.18 31.28
N ASP A 172 41.00 33.33 32.18
CA ASP A 172 40.54 34.63 32.68
C ASP A 172 41.62 35.32 33.54
N GLU A 173 42.33 34.58 34.38
CA GLU A 173 43.42 35.08 35.22
C GLU A 173 44.60 35.63 34.40
N LEU A 174 44.90 35.01 33.25
CA LEU A 174 45.95 35.48 32.34
C LEU A 174 45.63 36.87 31.74
N GLY A 175 44.34 37.17 31.57
CA GLY A 175 43.84 38.42 31.01
C GLY A 175 44.52 38.80 29.68
N ASN A 176 44.56 40.10 29.39
CA ASN A 176 45.23 40.64 28.18
C ASN A 176 46.75 40.87 28.36
N ARG A 177 47.32 40.46 29.50
CA ARG A 177 48.71 40.79 29.87
C ARG A 177 49.67 39.61 29.69
N ALA A 178 49.16 38.41 29.44
CA ALA A 178 49.98 37.25 29.15
C ALA A 178 50.65 37.33 27.77
N TYR A 179 51.82 36.71 27.63
CA TYR A 179 52.48 36.49 26.34
C TYR A 179 51.57 35.67 25.41
N ALA A 180 51.60 35.99 24.11
CA ALA A 180 50.71 35.37 23.11
C ALA A 180 50.72 33.84 23.16
N ASP A 181 51.90 33.21 23.22
CA ASP A 181 52.03 31.75 23.26
C ASP A 181 51.35 31.09 24.49
N ILE A 182 51.38 31.77 25.64
CA ILE A 182 50.76 31.27 26.88
C ILE A 182 49.23 31.37 26.77
N ARG A 183 48.73 32.49 26.24
CA ARG A 183 47.29 32.71 25.99
C ARG A 183 46.75 31.69 24.99
N ASP A 184 47.47 31.45 23.90
CA ASP A 184 47.11 30.44 22.89
C ASP A 184 47.09 29.02 23.46
N GLY A 185 47.98 28.72 24.43
CA GLY A 185 47.96 27.47 25.17
C GLY A 185 46.71 27.30 26.03
N ALA A 186 46.34 28.36 26.77
CA ALA A 186 45.15 28.38 27.62
C ALA A 186 43.85 28.28 26.80
N GLU A 187 43.73 29.01 25.68
CA GLU A 187 42.58 28.91 24.78
C GLU A 187 42.42 27.49 24.18
N ARG A 188 43.54 26.83 23.86
CA ARG A 188 43.55 25.42 23.44
C ARG A 188 43.08 24.48 24.55
N LEU A 189 43.46 24.74 25.80
CA LEU A 189 43.02 23.93 26.94
C LEU A 189 41.51 24.07 27.19
N VAL A 190 40.98 25.30 27.14
CA VAL A 190 39.54 25.58 27.26
C VAL A 190 38.76 24.89 26.14
N SER A 191 39.20 25.03 24.89
CA SER A 191 38.52 24.40 23.75
C SER A 191 38.58 22.87 23.78
N ALA A 192 39.70 22.28 24.21
CA ALA A 192 39.82 20.84 24.42
C ALA A 192 38.88 20.33 25.51
N SER A 193 38.82 21.03 26.65
CA SER A 193 37.95 20.69 27.79
C SER A 193 36.47 20.83 27.44
N ARG A 194 36.10 21.88 26.68
CA ARG A 194 34.77 22.04 26.11
C ARG A 194 34.41 20.88 25.18
N SER A 195 35.30 20.54 24.26
CA SER A 195 35.08 19.44 23.32
C SER A 195 34.85 18.11 24.05
N ARG A 196 35.57 17.88 25.15
CA ARG A 196 35.38 16.71 26.02
C ARG A 196 33.97 16.66 26.61
N LEU A 197 33.41 17.78 27.07
CA LEU A 197 32.03 17.84 27.58
C LEU A 197 31.00 17.49 26.50
N ILE A 198 31.16 18.02 25.29
CA ILE A 198 30.27 17.73 24.15
C ILE A 198 30.33 16.25 23.75
N VAL A 199 31.52 15.66 23.74
CA VAL A 199 31.71 14.22 23.49
C VAL A 199 31.03 13.39 24.57
N LEU A 200 31.12 13.81 25.83
CA LEU A 200 30.39 13.22 26.95
C LEU A 200 28.89 13.51 26.92
N GLY A 201 28.35 14.20 25.91
CA GLY A 201 26.91 14.35 25.71
C GLY A 201 26.27 15.47 26.51
N VAL A 202 27.06 16.35 27.13
CA VAL A 202 26.57 17.63 27.63
C VAL A 202 26.19 18.49 26.43
N SER A 203 25.00 19.11 26.45
CA SER A 203 24.56 19.94 25.33
C SER A 203 25.33 21.27 25.29
N GLU A 204 25.42 21.89 24.12
CA GLU A 204 26.02 23.23 23.98
C GLU A 204 25.31 24.27 24.86
N GLU A 205 24.01 24.12 25.08
CA GLU A 205 23.22 24.99 25.97
C GLU A 205 23.64 24.80 27.43
N GLN A 206 23.86 23.56 27.87
CA GLN A 206 24.36 23.25 29.21
C GLN A 206 25.80 23.73 29.41
N VAL A 207 26.67 23.61 28.39
CA VAL A 207 28.04 24.14 28.45
C VAL A 207 28.03 25.66 28.58
N LYS A 208 27.19 26.36 27.80
CA LYS A 208 27.04 27.83 27.94
C LYS A 208 26.49 28.22 29.31
N ALA A 209 25.51 27.47 29.82
CA ALA A 209 24.98 27.70 31.16
C ALA A 209 26.05 27.50 32.24
N LEU A 210 26.92 26.50 32.09
CA LEU A 210 28.08 26.27 32.97
C LEU A 210 29.09 27.42 32.89
N GLU A 211 29.40 27.91 31.68
CA GLU A 211 30.30 29.04 31.46
C GLU A 211 29.82 30.34 32.13
N ILE A 212 28.50 30.59 32.07
CA ILE A 212 27.86 31.77 32.66
C ILE A 212 27.73 31.63 34.18
N SER A 213 27.25 30.48 34.66
CA SER A 213 26.99 30.26 36.09
C SER A 213 28.26 30.03 36.91
N ARG A 214 29.33 29.54 36.27
CA ARG A 214 30.57 29.09 36.94
C ARG A 214 30.33 28.02 38.00
N GLU A 215 29.19 27.32 37.94
CA GLU A 215 28.79 26.30 38.91
C GLU A 215 28.64 24.95 38.23
N VAL A 216 29.29 23.93 38.80
CA VAL A 216 29.17 22.55 38.31
C VAL A 216 27.78 22.02 38.59
N ASN A 217 27.09 21.58 37.53
CA ASN A 217 25.81 20.91 37.66
C ASN A 217 26.02 19.41 37.85
N ARG A 218 25.60 18.92 39.01
CA ARG A 218 25.66 17.50 39.35
C ARG A 218 24.84 16.64 38.37
N LEU A 219 23.71 17.16 37.88
CA LEU A 219 22.76 16.43 37.06
C LEU A 219 22.90 16.79 35.59
N VAL A 220 23.07 15.76 34.77
CA VAL A 220 23.05 15.90 33.31
C VAL A 220 21.65 15.60 32.82
N ARG A 221 20.97 16.65 32.37
CA ARG A 221 19.63 16.56 31.79
C ARG A 221 19.69 16.14 30.33
N ILE A 222 19.03 15.04 29.99
CA ILE A 222 18.89 14.55 28.63
C ILE A 222 17.53 14.97 28.07
N HIS A 223 17.54 15.47 26.84
CA HIS A 223 16.37 15.98 26.14
C HIS A 223 15.98 15.11 24.94
N ALA A 224 14.71 15.19 24.53
CA ALA A 224 14.21 14.49 23.36
C ALA A 224 14.85 15.06 22.07
N PRO A 225 15.52 14.23 21.25
CA PRO A 225 16.16 14.71 20.02
C PRO A 225 15.15 15.09 18.92
N ARG A 226 13.93 14.52 18.96
CA ARG A 226 12.83 14.75 18.03
C ARG A 226 11.50 14.63 18.76
N ARG A 227 10.45 15.20 18.17
CA ARG A 227 9.07 14.97 18.61
C ARG A 227 8.64 13.52 18.32
N GLY A 228 7.76 12.97 19.14
CA GLY A 228 7.20 11.64 18.95
C GLY A 228 6.44 11.15 20.17
N THR A 229 6.21 9.85 20.23
CA THR A 229 5.57 9.16 21.35
C THR A 229 6.56 8.23 22.02
N LEU A 230 6.60 8.24 23.34
CA LEU A 230 7.41 7.33 24.15
C LEU A 230 6.86 5.91 24.05
N MET A 231 7.59 5.02 23.39
CA MET A 231 7.20 3.63 23.18
C MET A 231 7.72 2.71 24.28
N GLU A 232 8.86 3.06 24.88
CA GLU A 232 9.56 2.22 25.85
C GLU A 232 10.41 3.10 26.77
N ILE A 233 10.42 2.76 28.05
CA ILE A 233 11.25 3.37 29.10
C ILE A 233 12.12 2.25 29.65
N GLY A 234 13.42 2.29 29.33
CA GLY A 234 14.36 1.21 29.62
C GLY A 234 15.21 1.42 30.87
N ALA A 235 15.06 2.55 31.56
CA ALA A 235 15.69 2.80 32.86
C ALA A 235 14.73 3.50 33.82
N ARG A 236 14.81 3.17 35.12
CA ARG A 236 13.99 3.78 36.17
C ARG A 236 14.86 4.56 37.17
N ALA A 237 14.24 5.40 38.00
CA ALA A 237 14.94 6.16 39.02
C ALA A 237 15.69 5.22 39.98
N GLY A 238 16.92 5.57 40.33
CA GLY A 238 17.86 4.77 41.12
C GLY A 238 18.70 3.77 40.32
N GLU A 239 18.39 3.55 39.04
CA GLU A 239 19.11 2.57 38.21
C GLU A 239 20.45 3.10 37.74
N TYR A 240 21.45 2.21 37.68
CA TYR A 240 22.75 2.51 37.10
C TYR A 240 22.75 2.19 35.60
N VAL A 241 23.00 3.21 34.78
CA VAL A 241 22.95 3.13 33.32
C VAL A 241 24.33 3.30 32.71
N THR A 242 24.52 2.66 31.55
CA THR A 242 25.75 2.73 30.76
C THR A 242 25.41 2.98 29.30
N PRO A 243 26.37 3.33 28.42
CA PRO A 243 26.08 3.57 27.01
C PRO A 243 25.44 2.40 26.25
N LYS A 244 25.52 1.17 26.81
CA LYS A 244 24.86 -0.01 26.25
C LYS A 244 23.35 -0.05 26.55
N HIS A 245 22.90 0.63 27.59
CA HIS A 245 21.51 0.66 28.00
C HIS A 245 20.70 1.63 27.13
N GLN A 246 19.55 1.18 26.64
CA GLN A 246 18.58 2.02 25.95
C GLN A 246 17.69 2.69 27.00
N LEU A 247 17.79 4.01 27.13
CA LEU A 247 17.00 4.77 28.10
C LEU A 247 15.55 4.92 27.64
N PHE A 248 15.37 5.31 26.38
CA PHE A 248 14.04 5.54 25.81
C PHE A 248 13.96 5.07 24.36
N ARG A 249 12.77 4.65 23.95
CA ARG A 249 12.42 4.45 22.54
C ARG A 249 11.31 5.42 22.16
N ILE A 250 11.58 6.31 21.23
CA ILE A 250 10.63 7.34 20.77
C ILE A 250 10.28 7.05 19.32
N ALA A 251 8.99 7.03 18.97
CA ALA A 251 8.54 6.86 17.59
C ALA A 251 7.59 7.99 17.18
N ASP A 252 7.78 8.58 15.99
CA ASP A 252 6.81 9.52 15.43
C ASP A 252 5.65 8.73 14.78
N LEU A 253 4.48 8.77 15.43
CA LEU A 253 3.28 8.06 14.97
C LEU A 253 2.46 8.85 13.92
N SER A 254 2.96 10.00 13.44
CA SER A 254 2.27 10.81 12.43
C SER A 254 2.18 10.10 11.07
N ARG A 255 3.12 9.18 10.79
CA ARG A 255 3.08 8.28 9.65
C ARG A 255 3.29 6.86 10.15
N VAL A 256 2.45 5.96 9.68
CA VAL A 256 2.51 4.53 10.01
C VAL A 256 2.65 3.74 8.72
N TRP A 257 3.27 2.58 8.81
CA TRP A 257 3.32 1.63 7.72
C TRP A 257 2.22 0.60 7.89
N VAL A 258 1.71 0.10 6.77
CA VAL A 258 0.78 -1.04 6.75
C VAL A 258 1.51 -2.15 6.05
N LEU A 259 1.97 -3.12 6.84
CA LEU A 259 2.67 -4.30 6.32
C LEU A 259 1.62 -5.32 5.94
N VAL A 260 1.50 -5.63 4.65
CA VAL A 260 0.50 -6.54 4.10
C VAL A 260 1.20 -7.81 3.62
N ASP A 261 0.71 -8.96 4.08
CA ASP A 261 1.25 -10.25 3.70
C ASP A 261 0.51 -10.76 2.46
N ILE A 262 1.20 -10.84 1.33
CA ILE A 262 0.64 -11.27 0.05
C ILE A 262 1.08 -12.72 -0.23
N HIS A 263 0.13 -13.57 -0.60
CA HIS A 263 0.43 -14.94 -1.02
C HIS A 263 1.12 -14.95 -2.39
N GLU A 264 2.07 -15.87 -2.58
CA GLU A 264 2.85 -16.00 -3.82
C GLU A 264 1.97 -16.11 -5.08
N GLN A 265 0.85 -16.83 -4.99
CA GLN A 265 -0.14 -16.98 -6.07
C GLN A 265 -0.76 -15.66 -6.56
N ASP A 266 -0.77 -14.63 -5.70
CA ASP A 266 -1.36 -13.33 -6.00
C ASP A 266 -0.31 -12.28 -6.40
N LEU A 267 0.97 -12.54 -6.15
CA LEU A 267 2.08 -11.62 -6.44
C LEU A 267 2.17 -11.16 -7.92
N PRO A 268 1.93 -12.00 -8.94
CA PRO A 268 1.98 -11.56 -10.35
C PRO A 268 0.93 -10.51 -10.71
N TRP A 269 -0.10 -10.35 -9.88
CA TRP A 269 -1.23 -9.45 -10.11
C TRP A 269 -1.07 -8.10 -9.40
N ILE A 270 0.04 -7.87 -8.70
CA ILE A 270 0.30 -6.68 -7.91
C ILE A 270 1.49 -5.93 -8.47
N LYS A 271 1.35 -4.62 -8.63
CA LYS A 271 2.37 -3.72 -9.15
C LYS A 271 2.47 -2.46 -8.30
N GLU A 272 3.64 -1.85 -8.32
CA GLU A 272 3.82 -0.53 -7.71
C GLU A 272 2.89 0.48 -8.39
N GLY A 273 2.17 1.25 -7.57
CA GLY A 273 1.17 2.22 -8.03
C GLY A 273 -0.27 1.70 -8.05
N ASP A 274 -0.51 0.43 -7.73
CA ASP A 274 -1.87 -0.09 -7.59
C ASP A 274 -2.63 0.61 -6.45
N THR A 275 -3.90 0.92 -6.70
CA THR A 275 -4.79 1.51 -5.70
C THR A 275 -5.15 0.46 -4.64
N ALA A 276 -4.88 0.77 -3.37
CA ALA A 276 -5.26 -0.07 -2.24
C ALA A 276 -6.40 0.56 -1.44
N GLU A 277 -7.38 -0.26 -1.03
CA GLU A 277 -8.40 0.10 -0.05
C GLU A 277 -8.11 -0.63 1.26
N MET A 278 -7.94 0.12 2.36
CA MET A 278 -7.71 -0.45 3.68
C MET A 278 -8.96 -0.31 4.54
N ARG A 279 -9.35 -1.38 5.23
CA ARG A 279 -10.37 -1.35 6.29
C ARG A 279 -9.75 -1.76 7.61
N LEU A 280 -9.89 -0.91 8.63
CA LEU A 280 -9.38 -1.16 9.97
C LEU A 280 -10.54 -1.54 10.88
N GLN A 281 -10.44 -2.68 11.58
CA GLN A 281 -11.51 -3.10 12.49
C GLN A 281 -11.74 -2.13 13.65
N ALA A 282 -10.69 -1.42 14.09
CA ALA A 282 -10.77 -0.45 15.17
C ALA A 282 -11.46 0.87 14.78
N LEU A 283 -11.65 1.14 13.49
CA LEU A 283 -12.22 2.36 12.93
C LEU A 283 -13.19 1.98 11.80
N PRO A 284 -14.46 1.69 12.11
CA PRO A 284 -15.45 1.20 11.14
C PRO A 284 -15.85 2.24 10.08
#